data_AF-A0A853AN72-F1
#
_entry.id   AF-A0A853AN72-F1
#
_cell.length_a   1.000
_cell.length_b   1.000
_cell.length_c   1.000
_cell.angle_alpha   90.00
_cell.angle_beta   90.00
_cell.angle_gamma   90.00
#
_symmetry.space_group_name_H-M   'P 1'
#
loop_
_entity.id
_entity.type
_entity.pdbx_description
1 polymer ?
#
loop_
_entity_poly.entity_id
_entity_poly.type
_entity_poly.pdbx_seq_one_letter_code
_entity_poly.pdbx_strand_id
1 'polypeptide(L)'
;MGADVTLLAQQAQRAVDRLDVAWWVWVATLGGLALLLLLDLVIVDRKPHTVTTGEAAKWVTFYIACAIVFGIGVWVFGDPHFAIQYFTGYITEYSLSIDNLFIFMVIMSSFAVPSIHQHRVLLIGILLALVMRGVFIAVGAALIAKFVWIFFIFGAFLIWTAISMVRKKDEDEEYEENAVVRWVRKVFPVTEEYHGHKSVVKIDGKKFLTPMFVVIVAIGSADLLFAVDSIPAIFGITQDPFLVFTANAFALMGLRQLYFLLGGLVDKLIYLSVGLAVILGFIGIKLILHAFHEYHLVPEWLEINNWMSLGFIVVVLLITTWASLAKARKNGEEGAEQEQAEKRA
;
A
#
# COMPACT_ATOMS: atom_id res chain seq x y z
N MET A 1 44.79 -16.79 9.72
CA MET A 1 44.55 -15.33 9.62
C MET A 1 44.14 -14.88 8.22
N GLY A 2 44.74 -15.35 7.11
CA GLY A 2 44.29 -14.93 5.76
C GLY A 2 42.95 -15.55 5.30
N ALA A 3 42.70 -16.82 5.65
CA ALA A 3 41.49 -17.53 5.25
C ALA A 3 40.21 -16.96 5.88
N ASP A 4 40.28 -16.54 7.16
CA ASP A 4 39.14 -15.94 7.87
C ASP A 4 38.78 -14.56 7.30
N VAL A 5 39.78 -13.77 6.86
CA VAL A 5 39.53 -12.45 6.25
C VAL A 5 38.87 -12.60 4.88
N THR A 6 39.25 -13.58 4.08
CA THR A 6 38.56 -13.89 2.81
C THR A 6 37.16 -14.45 3.01
N LEU A 7 36.92 -15.20 4.09
CA LEU A 7 35.61 -15.78 4.41
C LEU A 7 34.67 -14.71 4.99
N LEU A 8 35.19 -13.82 5.85
CA LEU A 8 34.51 -12.63 6.33
C LEU A 8 34.27 -11.62 5.21
N ALA A 9 35.22 -11.44 4.29
CA ALA A 9 35.02 -10.61 3.10
C ALA A 9 33.99 -11.25 2.16
N GLN A 10 34.00 -12.57 1.94
CA GLN A 10 32.95 -13.26 1.19
C GLN A 10 31.58 -13.19 1.89
N GLN A 11 31.53 -13.25 3.22
CA GLN A 11 30.30 -13.08 3.99
C GLN A 11 29.78 -11.63 3.95
N ALA A 12 30.68 -10.65 4.01
CA ALA A 12 30.36 -9.23 3.84
C ALA A 12 29.98 -8.88 2.40
N GLN A 13 30.58 -9.55 1.41
CA GLN A 13 30.22 -9.40 0.00
C GLN A 13 28.87 -10.06 -0.30
N ARG A 14 28.58 -11.22 0.31
CA ARG A 14 27.25 -11.85 0.29
C ARG A 14 26.16 -10.97 0.91
N ALA A 15 26.51 -10.15 1.89
CA ALA A 15 25.58 -9.18 2.47
C ALA A 15 25.25 -8.00 1.51
N VAL A 16 26.02 -7.85 0.42
CA VAL A 16 25.80 -6.86 -0.66
C VAL A 16 25.70 -7.57 -2.01
N ASP A 17 25.11 -8.76 -2.06
CA ASP A 17 24.85 -9.44 -3.33
C ASP A 17 23.75 -8.68 -4.08
N ARG A 18 24.16 -7.94 -5.11
CA ARG A 18 23.25 -7.37 -6.12
C ARG A 18 23.05 -8.37 -7.23
N LEU A 19 21.82 -8.51 -7.68
CA LEU A 19 21.50 -9.27 -8.87
C LEU A 19 22.07 -8.45 -10.04
N ASP A 20 23.05 -8.99 -10.76
CA ASP A 20 23.59 -8.33 -11.96
C ASP A 20 22.59 -8.51 -13.11
N VAL A 21 21.51 -7.72 -13.04
CA VAL A 21 20.38 -7.80 -13.96
C VAL A 21 20.75 -7.08 -15.24
N ALA A 22 20.92 -7.85 -16.33
CA ALA A 22 21.14 -7.28 -17.64
C ALA A 22 20.01 -6.29 -18.00
N TRP A 23 20.37 -5.17 -18.62
CA TRP A 23 19.43 -4.08 -18.94
C TRP A 23 18.20 -4.54 -19.75
N TRP A 24 18.34 -5.58 -20.56
CA TRP A 24 17.24 -6.14 -21.35
C TRP A 24 16.19 -6.84 -20.48
N VAL A 25 16.56 -7.40 -19.32
CA VAL A 25 15.63 -8.02 -18.36
C VAL A 25 14.80 -6.94 -17.68
N TRP A 26 15.41 -5.81 -17.34
CA TRP A 26 14.71 -4.61 -16.89
C TRP A 26 13.67 -4.15 -17.91
N VAL A 27 14.09 -3.99 -19.17
CA VAL A 27 13.19 -3.57 -20.26
C VAL A 27 12.08 -4.59 -20.49
N ALA A 28 12.39 -5.89 -20.50
CA ALA A 28 11.40 -6.95 -20.66
C ALA A 28 10.39 -6.97 -19.52
N THR A 29 10.83 -6.75 -18.28
CA THR A 29 9.99 -6.76 -17.10
C THR A 29 9.12 -5.51 -17.05
N LEU A 30 9.68 -4.32 -17.26
CA LEU A 30 8.92 -3.07 -17.38
C LEU A 30 7.92 -3.12 -18.53
N GLY A 31 8.34 -3.67 -19.69
CA GLY A 31 7.47 -3.88 -20.83
C GLY A 31 6.33 -4.87 -20.54
N GLY A 32 6.62 -5.97 -19.84
CA GLY A 32 5.62 -6.94 -19.39
C GLY A 32 4.64 -6.35 -18.40
N LEU A 33 5.12 -5.59 -17.41
CA LEU A 33 4.28 -4.89 -16.43
C LEU A 33 3.41 -3.83 -17.11
N ALA A 34 3.99 -3.02 -18.00
CA ALA A 34 3.26 -2.03 -18.78
C ALA A 34 2.21 -2.70 -19.66
N LEU A 35 2.53 -3.83 -20.29
CA LEU A 35 1.57 -4.61 -21.07
C LEU A 35 0.43 -5.12 -20.20
N LEU A 36 0.71 -5.67 -19.01
CA LEU A 36 -0.31 -6.10 -18.07
C LEU A 36 -1.22 -4.94 -17.64
N LEU A 37 -0.65 -3.76 -17.33
CA LEU A 37 -1.42 -2.56 -17.00
C LEU A 37 -2.24 -2.05 -18.19
N LEU A 38 -1.70 -2.10 -19.41
CA LEU A 38 -2.41 -1.69 -20.62
C LEU A 38 -3.55 -2.64 -20.95
N LEU A 39 -3.34 -3.96 -20.81
CA LEU A 39 -4.40 -4.95 -20.95
C LEU A 39 -5.49 -4.71 -19.92
N ASP A 40 -5.12 -4.46 -18.67
CA ASP A 40 -6.06 -4.12 -17.61
C ASP A 40 -6.86 -2.84 -17.94
N LEU A 41 -6.21 -1.78 -18.44
CA LEU A 41 -6.85 -0.56 -18.94
C LEU A 41 -7.85 -0.84 -20.08
N VAL A 42 -7.41 -1.56 -21.12
CA VAL A 42 -8.20 -1.79 -22.34
C VAL A 42 -9.40 -2.70 -22.07
N ILE A 43 -9.23 -3.73 -21.24
CA ILE A 43 -10.32 -4.65 -20.87
C ILE A 43 -11.39 -3.91 -20.07
N VAL A 44 -10.97 -2.98 -19.20
CA VAL A 44 -11.87 -2.23 -18.31
C VAL A 44 -12.62 -1.12 -19.04
N ASP A 45 -11.94 -0.32 -19.87
CA ASP A 45 -12.59 0.77 -20.61
C ASP A 45 -13.61 0.25 -21.64
N ARG A 46 -13.52 -1.03 -22.05
CA ARG A 46 -14.47 -1.64 -22.99
C ARG A 46 -15.84 -1.94 -22.40
N LYS A 47 -15.99 -2.17 -21.08
CA LYS A 47 -17.27 -2.47 -20.44
C LYS A 47 -17.33 -1.92 -19.01
N PRO A 48 -17.85 -0.70 -18.79
CA PRO A 48 -18.13 -0.21 -17.44
C PRO A 48 -19.30 -1.02 -16.85
N HIS A 49 -18.99 -1.98 -15.99
CA HIS A 49 -19.96 -2.79 -15.25
C HIS A 49 -19.44 -2.97 -13.82
N THR A 50 -20.34 -3.23 -12.89
CA THR A 50 -19.96 -3.55 -11.50
C THR A 50 -19.26 -4.91 -11.48
N VAL A 51 -18.01 -4.94 -11.02
CA VAL A 51 -17.25 -6.19 -10.93
C VAL A 51 -17.87 -7.08 -9.86
N THR A 52 -18.22 -8.30 -10.25
CA THR A 52 -18.74 -9.30 -9.31
C THR A 52 -17.61 -9.93 -8.49
N THR A 53 -17.91 -10.41 -7.28
CA THR A 53 -16.92 -11.07 -6.40
C THR A 53 -16.22 -12.24 -7.09
N GLY A 54 -16.96 -13.03 -7.89
CA GLY A 54 -16.39 -14.16 -8.63
C GLY A 54 -15.43 -13.74 -9.76
N GLU A 55 -15.70 -12.60 -10.41
CA GLU A 55 -14.79 -12.04 -11.41
C GLU A 55 -13.55 -11.43 -10.77
N ALA A 56 -13.71 -10.67 -9.68
CA ALA A 56 -12.60 -10.09 -8.94
C ALA A 56 -11.66 -11.19 -8.39
N ALA A 57 -12.21 -12.30 -7.88
CA ALA A 57 -11.41 -13.43 -7.41
C ALA A 57 -10.55 -14.03 -8.53
N LYS A 58 -11.11 -14.23 -9.73
CA LYS A 58 -10.34 -14.76 -10.88
C LYS A 58 -9.18 -13.84 -11.26
N TRP A 59 -9.43 -12.53 -11.26
CA TRP A 59 -8.38 -11.55 -11.55
C TRP A 59 -7.30 -11.51 -10.46
N VAL A 60 -7.67 -11.55 -9.18
CA VAL A 60 -6.69 -11.66 -8.09
C VAL A 60 -5.85 -12.92 -8.24
N THR A 61 -6.47 -14.07 -8.51
CA THR A 61 -5.74 -15.32 -8.77
C THR A 61 -4.80 -15.19 -9.97
N PHE A 62 -5.23 -14.53 -11.05
CA PHE A 62 -4.40 -14.28 -12.22
C PHE A 62 -3.16 -13.44 -11.87
N TYR A 63 -3.31 -12.32 -11.15
CA TYR A 63 -2.18 -11.49 -10.76
C TYR A 63 -1.21 -12.18 -9.80
N ILE A 64 -1.73 -12.95 -8.83
CA ILE A 64 -0.90 -13.79 -7.95
C ILE A 64 -0.14 -14.84 -8.77
N ALA A 65 -0.79 -15.47 -9.75
CA ALA A 65 -0.13 -16.44 -10.61
C ALA A 65 0.99 -15.79 -11.44
N CYS A 66 0.78 -14.58 -11.98
CA CYS A 66 1.83 -13.81 -12.65
C CYS A 66 3.03 -13.53 -11.72
N ALA A 67 2.76 -13.13 -10.47
CA ALA A 67 3.81 -12.88 -9.49
C ALA A 67 4.61 -14.16 -9.15
N ILE A 68 3.93 -15.30 -9.04
CA ILE A 68 4.56 -16.60 -8.79
C ILE A 68 5.40 -17.04 -9.99
N VAL A 69 4.86 -16.93 -11.21
CA VAL A 69 5.60 -17.26 -12.44
C VAL A 69 6.86 -16.41 -12.56
N PHE A 70 6.78 -15.11 -12.24
CA PHE A 70 7.94 -14.25 -12.21
C PHE A 70 8.98 -14.72 -11.17
N GLY A 71 8.55 -15.03 -9.95
CA GLY A 71 9.44 -15.54 -8.89
C GLY A 71 10.09 -16.88 -9.23
N ILE A 72 9.38 -17.78 -9.91
CA ILE A 72 9.95 -19.01 -10.49
C ILE A 72 10.97 -18.66 -11.58
N GLY A 73 10.71 -17.64 -12.40
CA GLY A 73 11.67 -17.11 -13.36
C GLY A 73 12.97 -16.65 -12.67
N VAL A 74 12.87 -15.91 -11.58
CA VAL A 74 14.04 -15.51 -10.76
C VAL A 74 14.76 -16.75 -10.22
N TRP A 75 14.04 -17.78 -9.79
CA TRP A 75 14.63 -19.02 -9.28
C TRP A 75 15.40 -19.80 -10.35
N VAL A 76 14.86 -19.89 -11.57
CA VAL A 76 15.42 -20.70 -12.65
C VAL A 76 16.56 -19.99 -13.37
N PHE A 77 16.41 -18.68 -13.62
CA PHE A 77 17.37 -17.89 -14.39
C PHE A 77 18.37 -17.12 -13.52
N GLY A 78 18.06 -16.91 -12.25
CA GLY A 78 18.92 -16.29 -11.25
C GLY A 78 19.38 -17.28 -10.19
N ASP A 79 19.73 -16.76 -9.00
CA ASP A 79 20.08 -17.59 -7.85
C ASP A 79 18.83 -17.85 -6.97
N PRO A 80 18.66 -19.07 -6.42
CA PRO A 80 17.57 -19.38 -5.48
C PRO A 80 17.46 -18.41 -4.30
N HIS A 81 18.58 -17.84 -3.84
CA HIS A 81 18.61 -16.84 -2.77
C HIS A 81 17.78 -15.60 -3.13
N PHE A 82 17.93 -15.09 -4.37
CA PHE A 82 17.18 -13.94 -4.86
C PHE A 82 15.70 -14.25 -5.07
N ALA A 83 15.37 -15.48 -5.46
CA ALA A 83 13.98 -15.90 -5.57
C ALA A 83 13.28 -15.92 -4.20
N ILE A 84 13.96 -16.40 -3.16
CA ILE A 84 13.46 -16.34 -1.78
C ILE A 84 13.26 -14.89 -1.36
N GLN A 85 14.25 -14.02 -1.58
CA GLN A 85 14.11 -12.58 -1.30
C GLN A 85 12.93 -11.95 -2.03
N TYR A 86 12.74 -12.26 -3.32
CA TYR A 86 11.59 -11.81 -4.11
C TYR A 86 10.27 -12.29 -3.50
N PHE A 87 10.13 -13.57 -3.17
CA PHE A 87 8.89 -14.10 -2.61
C PHE A 87 8.59 -13.54 -1.23
N THR A 88 9.60 -13.44 -0.35
CA THR A 88 9.46 -12.80 0.96
C THR A 88 9.05 -11.34 0.80
N GLY A 89 9.74 -10.61 -0.07
CA GLY A 89 9.42 -9.22 -0.38
C GLY A 89 8.03 -9.03 -0.97
N TYR A 90 7.64 -9.85 -1.94
CA TYR A 90 6.32 -9.83 -2.57
C TYR A 90 5.21 -10.08 -1.54
N ILE A 91 5.35 -11.09 -0.67
CA ILE A 91 4.36 -11.37 0.37
C ILE A 91 4.27 -10.21 1.36
N THR A 92 5.41 -9.67 1.81
CA THR A 92 5.43 -8.51 2.72
C THR A 92 4.75 -7.29 2.09
N GLU A 93 5.11 -6.94 0.85
CA GLU A 93 4.51 -5.82 0.12
C GLU A 93 3.03 -6.05 -0.16
N TYR A 94 2.62 -7.26 -0.54
CA TYR A 94 1.22 -7.59 -0.80
C TYR A 94 0.38 -7.50 0.47
N SER A 95 0.88 -7.99 1.61
CA SER A 95 0.22 -7.83 2.91
C SER A 95 0.07 -6.37 3.31
N LEU A 96 1.14 -5.57 3.18
CA LEU A 96 1.09 -4.13 3.47
C LEU A 96 0.18 -3.37 2.48
N SER A 97 0.07 -3.83 1.23
CA SER A 97 -0.80 -3.21 0.23
C SER A 97 -2.28 -3.43 0.54
N ILE A 98 -2.66 -4.55 1.18
CA ILE A 98 -4.04 -4.75 1.66
C ILE A 98 -4.40 -3.66 2.68
N ASP A 99 -3.45 -3.24 3.51
CA ASP A 99 -3.67 -2.13 4.45
C ASP A 99 -3.91 -0.79 3.72
N ASN A 100 -3.22 -0.57 2.60
CA ASN A 100 -3.41 0.63 1.76
C ASN A 100 -4.82 0.70 1.15
N LEU A 101 -5.44 -0.45 0.84
CA LEU A 101 -6.81 -0.48 0.31
C LEU A 101 -7.81 0.14 1.26
N PHE A 102 -7.61 -0.02 2.55
CA PHE A 102 -8.53 0.52 3.56
C PHE A 102 -8.57 2.04 3.53
N ILE A 103 -7.41 2.70 3.44
CA ILE A 103 -7.38 4.15 3.27
C ILE A 103 -7.98 4.55 1.92
N PHE A 104 -7.76 3.78 0.86
CA PHE A 104 -8.40 4.07 -0.43
C PHE A 104 -9.92 4.03 -0.27
N MET A 105 -10.47 3.04 0.44
CA MET A 105 -11.91 2.93 0.70
C MET A 105 -12.45 4.10 1.53
N VAL A 106 -11.74 4.51 2.59
CA VAL A 106 -12.12 5.67 3.40
C VAL A 106 -12.14 6.94 2.55
N ILE A 107 -11.11 7.18 1.74
CA ILE A 107 -11.04 8.34 0.82
C ILE A 107 -12.22 8.28 -0.17
N MET A 108 -12.45 7.12 -0.79
CA MET A 108 -13.51 6.96 -1.79
C MET A 108 -14.92 7.18 -1.20
N SER A 109 -15.16 6.68 0.00
CA SER A 109 -16.41 6.86 0.75
C SER A 109 -16.61 8.32 1.14
N SER A 110 -15.58 8.94 1.72
CA SER A 110 -15.60 10.34 2.13
C SER A 110 -15.93 11.30 0.99
N PHE A 111 -15.29 11.12 -0.17
CA PHE A 111 -15.55 11.96 -1.33
C PHE A 111 -16.82 11.52 -2.09
N ALA A 112 -17.57 10.55 -1.57
CA ALA A 112 -18.78 9.98 -2.16
C ALA A 112 -18.58 9.61 -3.64
N VAL A 113 -17.47 8.94 -3.95
CA VAL A 113 -17.09 8.66 -5.34
C VAL A 113 -18.08 7.65 -5.95
N PRO A 114 -18.76 7.98 -7.06
CA PRO A 114 -19.71 7.08 -7.70
C PRO A 114 -19.06 5.74 -8.06
N SER A 115 -19.77 4.62 -7.82
CA SER A 115 -19.29 3.25 -8.05
C SER A 115 -18.69 3.03 -9.45
N ILE A 116 -19.27 3.66 -10.47
CA ILE A 116 -18.82 3.57 -11.86
C ILE A 116 -17.44 4.22 -12.11
N HIS A 117 -17.01 5.14 -11.24
CA HIS A 117 -15.74 5.86 -11.33
C HIS A 117 -14.67 5.26 -10.42
N GLN A 118 -15.03 4.42 -9.45
CA GLN A 118 -14.10 3.87 -8.47
C GLN A 118 -12.97 3.05 -9.10
N HIS A 119 -13.32 2.24 -10.10
CA HIS A 119 -12.36 1.48 -10.90
C HIS A 119 -11.26 2.37 -11.50
N ARG A 120 -11.65 3.53 -12.02
CA ARG A 120 -10.75 4.46 -12.69
C ARG A 120 -9.86 5.21 -11.70
N VAL A 121 -10.42 5.63 -10.57
CA VAL A 121 -9.60 6.24 -9.49
C VAL A 121 -8.53 5.24 -9.06
N LEU A 122 -8.90 3.99 -8.76
CA LEU A 122 -7.97 2.96 -8.32
C LEU A 122 -6.88 2.68 -9.35
N LEU A 123 -7.24 2.60 -10.63
CA LEU A 123 -6.26 2.38 -11.70
C LEU A 123 -5.24 3.51 -11.78
N ILE A 124 -5.71 4.77 -11.77
CA ILE A 124 -4.82 5.93 -11.80
C ILE A 124 -3.99 5.97 -10.51
N GLY A 125 -4.58 5.62 -9.38
CA GLY A 125 -3.91 5.49 -8.08
C GLY A 125 -2.77 4.48 -8.12
N ILE A 126 -2.99 3.27 -8.64
CA ILE A 126 -1.96 2.22 -8.80
C ILE A 126 -0.85 2.68 -9.74
N LEU A 127 -1.20 3.33 -10.85
CA LEU A 127 -0.20 3.86 -11.79
C LEU A 127 0.66 4.93 -11.12
N LEU A 128 0.02 5.87 -10.41
CA LEU A 128 0.72 6.91 -9.66
C LEU A 128 1.59 6.30 -8.55
N ALA A 129 1.08 5.33 -7.80
CA ALA A 129 1.80 4.58 -6.77
C ALA A 129 3.05 3.91 -7.33
N LEU A 130 2.92 3.20 -8.45
CA LEU A 130 4.04 2.51 -9.10
C LEU A 130 5.13 3.51 -9.54
N VAL A 131 4.73 4.66 -10.11
CA VAL A 131 5.66 5.72 -10.50
C VAL A 131 6.35 6.30 -9.27
N MET A 132 5.59 6.67 -8.24
CA MET A 132 6.11 7.24 -6.99
C MET A 132 7.06 6.25 -6.32
N ARG A 133 6.70 4.98 -6.20
CA ARG A 133 7.58 3.95 -5.65
C ARG A 133 8.82 3.73 -6.49
N GLY A 134 8.73 3.73 -7.82
CA GLY A 134 9.90 3.73 -8.70
C GLY A 134 10.86 4.87 -8.39
N VAL A 135 10.34 6.10 -8.20
CA VAL A 135 11.14 7.26 -7.77
C VAL A 135 11.74 7.03 -6.38
N PHE A 136 10.97 6.58 -5.41
CA PHE A 136 11.47 6.32 -4.06
C PHE A 136 12.50 5.20 -4.00
N ILE A 137 12.39 4.16 -4.82
CA ILE A 137 13.37 3.08 -4.89
C ILE A 137 14.66 3.60 -5.53
N ALA A 138 14.56 4.38 -6.60
CA ALA A 138 15.71 4.99 -7.26
C ALA A 138 16.45 5.97 -6.32
N VAL A 139 15.70 6.80 -5.58
CA VAL A 139 16.23 7.75 -4.59
C VAL A 139 16.71 7.02 -3.33
N GLY A 140 15.93 6.07 -2.83
CA GLY A 140 16.18 5.29 -1.61
C GLY A 140 17.40 4.37 -1.75
N ALA A 141 17.61 3.74 -2.90
CA ALA A 141 18.82 2.99 -3.19
C ALA A 141 20.09 3.85 -3.09
N ALA A 142 19.98 5.17 -3.34
CA ALA A 142 21.09 6.12 -3.19
C ALA A 142 21.17 6.74 -1.77
N LEU A 143 20.05 6.88 -1.06
CA LEU A 143 19.97 7.51 0.26
C LEU A 143 20.21 6.54 1.43
N ILE A 144 19.65 5.33 1.39
CA ILE A 144 19.74 4.34 2.48
C ILE A 144 21.17 3.89 2.70
N ALA A 145 21.95 3.75 1.62
CA ALA A 145 23.37 3.40 1.69
C ALA A 145 24.26 4.42 2.44
N LYS A 146 23.72 5.58 2.86
CA LYS A 146 24.50 6.64 3.52
C LYS A 146 23.89 7.21 4.80
N PHE A 147 22.61 6.94 5.12
CA PHE A 147 21.90 7.76 6.12
C PHE A 147 20.97 6.97 7.04
N VAL A 148 21.56 6.26 8.00
CA VAL A 148 20.83 5.60 9.12
C VAL A 148 19.91 6.55 9.88
N TRP A 149 20.31 7.80 10.10
CA TRP A 149 19.51 8.79 10.83
C TRP A 149 18.13 9.05 10.22
N ILE A 150 17.92 8.72 8.94
CA ILE A 150 16.63 8.91 8.25
C ILE A 150 15.53 8.05 8.89
N PHE A 151 15.89 6.89 9.46
CA PHE A 151 14.95 6.02 10.17
C PHE A 151 14.37 6.69 11.41
N PHE A 152 15.09 7.61 12.07
CA PHE A 152 14.54 8.40 13.18
C PHE A 152 13.45 9.36 12.71
N ILE A 153 13.65 10.03 11.57
CA ILE A 153 12.64 10.93 11.00
C ILE A 153 11.39 10.14 10.65
N PHE A 154 11.57 9.05 9.89
CA PHE A 154 10.44 8.24 9.45
C PHE A 154 9.69 7.62 10.63
N GLY A 155 10.41 7.09 11.63
CA GLY A 155 9.75 6.55 12.82
C GLY A 155 8.99 7.60 13.63
N ALA A 156 9.56 8.79 13.82
CA ALA A 156 8.87 9.90 14.48
C ALA A 156 7.62 10.35 13.70
N PHE A 157 7.71 10.40 12.37
CA PHE A 157 6.61 10.74 11.48
C PHE A 157 5.46 9.71 11.53
N LEU A 158 5.78 8.42 11.55
CA LEU A 158 4.79 7.34 11.66
C LEU A 158 4.07 7.37 13.02
N ILE A 159 4.80 7.58 14.12
CA ILE A 159 4.21 7.74 15.46
C ILE A 159 3.28 8.95 15.51
N TRP A 160 3.70 10.08 14.95
CA TRP A 160 2.85 11.28 14.88
C TRP A 160 1.57 11.02 14.08
N THR A 161 1.68 10.31 12.95
CA THR A 161 0.53 9.92 12.10
C THR A 161 -0.43 9.01 12.87
N ALA A 162 0.09 7.99 13.56
CA ALA A 162 -0.69 7.08 14.39
C ALA A 162 -1.48 7.83 15.48
N ILE A 163 -0.82 8.75 16.20
CA ILE A 163 -1.46 9.57 17.24
C ILE A 163 -2.54 10.47 16.63
N SER A 164 -2.25 11.11 15.50
CA SER A 164 -3.23 11.95 14.81
C SER A 164 -4.45 11.16 14.35
N MET A 165 -4.29 9.90 13.96
CA MET A 165 -5.36 9.04 13.47
C MET A 165 -6.30 8.59 14.59
N VAL A 166 -5.78 8.34 15.80
CA VAL A 166 -6.61 8.01 16.98
C VAL A 166 -7.34 9.22 17.53
N ARG A 167 -6.68 10.39 17.57
CA ARG A 167 -7.28 11.63 18.11
C ARG A 167 -8.49 12.14 17.32
N LYS A 168 -8.57 11.83 16.03
CA LYS A 168 -9.64 12.26 15.13
C LYS A 168 -10.89 11.37 15.16
N LYS A 169 -10.97 10.42 16.08
CA LYS A 169 -12.06 9.43 16.13
C LYS A 169 -13.30 9.92 16.91
N ASP A 170 -13.17 10.98 17.71
CA ASP A 170 -14.26 11.53 18.55
C ASP A 170 -15.02 12.71 17.91
N GLU A 171 -14.55 13.22 16.76
CA GLU A 171 -15.31 14.15 15.92
C GLU A 171 -15.97 13.29 14.81
N ASP A 172 -17.26 13.52 14.53
CA ASP A 172 -18.05 12.78 13.53
C ASP A 172 -17.21 12.50 12.27
N GLU A 173 -17.34 11.30 11.68
CA GLU A 173 -16.52 10.74 10.58
C GLU A 173 -16.50 11.57 9.28
N GLU A 174 -16.06 12.82 9.35
CA GLU A 174 -15.80 13.71 8.24
C GLU A 174 -14.29 13.64 7.98
N TYR A 175 -13.93 13.09 6.83
CA TYR A 175 -12.54 13.01 6.39
C TYR A 175 -11.89 14.40 6.39
N GLU A 176 -10.86 14.56 7.21
CA GLU A 176 -10.00 15.72 7.10
C GLU A 176 -9.04 15.57 5.91
N GLU A 177 -9.14 16.51 4.97
CA GLU A 177 -8.26 16.61 3.83
C GLU A 177 -6.77 16.63 4.23
N ASN A 178 -5.99 15.75 3.60
CA ASN A 178 -4.53 15.77 3.70
C ASN A 178 -3.97 17.13 3.22
N ALA A 179 -2.82 17.54 3.75
CA ALA A 179 -2.19 18.84 3.46
C ALA A 179 -2.03 19.10 1.95
N VAL A 180 -1.73 18.06 1.17
CA VAL A 180 -1.63 18.12 -0.30
C VAL A 180 -2.97 18.44 -0.95
N VAL A 181 -4.07 17.82 -0.49
CA VAL A 181 -5.42 18.06 -1.00
C VAL A 181 -5.87 19.49 -0.72
N ARG A 182 -5.66 19.95 0.52
CA ARG A 182 -5.99 21.31 0.95
C ARG A 182 -5.22 22.35 0.15
N TRP A 183 -3.95 22.06 -0.13
CA TRP A 183 -3.11 22.90 -0.98
C TRP A 183 -3.64 22.95 -2.43
N VAL A 184 -3.99 21.81 -3.01
CA VAL A 184 -4.59 21.75 -4.36
C VAL A 184 -5.89 22.55 -4.43
N ARG A 185 -6.80 22.39 -3.46
CA ARG A 185 -8.07 23.16 -3.39
C ARG A 185 -7.85 24.65 -3.19
N LYS A 186 -6.76 25.06 -2.52
CA LYS A 186 -6.41 26.47 -2.30
C LYS A 186 -5.79 27.12 -3.54
N VAL A 187 -5.00 26.37 -4.31
CA VAL A 187 -4.25 26.89 -5.46
C VAL A 187 -5.06 26.82 -6.75
N PHE A 188 -5.89 25.80 -6.91
CA PHE A 188 -6.67 25.57 -8.13
C PHE A 188 -8.17 25.62 -7.84
N PRO A 189 -8.97 26.25 -8.71
CA PRO A 189 -10.41 26.26 -8.57
C PRO A 189 -10.98 24.86 -8.83
N VAL A 190 -11.76 24.34 -7.88
CA VAL A 190 -12.36 23.00 -7.90
C VAL A 190 -13.88 23.11 -8.05
N THR A 191 -14.49 22.28 -8.89
CA THR A 191 -15.96 22.20 -9.01
C THR A 191 -16.56 21.46 -7.81
N GLU A 192 -17.80 21.79 -7.44
CA GLU A 192 -18.51 21.09 -6.36
C GLU A 192 -19.00 19.70 -6.80
N GLU A 193 -19.45 19.58 -8.06
CA GLU A 193 -20.02 18.35 -8.59
C GLU A 193 -19.02 17.52 -9.42
N TYR A 194 -19.30 16.21 -9.49
CA TYR A 194 -18.62 15.29 -10.39
C TYR A 194 -19.08 15.48 -11.83
N HIS A 195 -18.15 15.80 -12.72
CA HIS A 195 -18.41 15.84 -14.17
C HIS A 195 -18.05 14.52 -14.86
N GLY A 196 -18.69 13.44 -14.41
CA GLY A 196 -18.42 12.08 -14.87
C GLY A 196 -16.96 11.67 -14.56
N HIS A 197 -16.28 11.07 -15.55
CA HIS A 197 -14.90 10.58 -15.40
C HIS A 197 -13.82 11.65 -15.62
N LYS A 198 -14.19 12.90 -15.88
CA LYS A 198 -13.24 13.97 -16.21
C LYS A 198 -12.58 14.50 -14.94
N SER A 199 -11.26 14.54 -14.90
CA SER A 199 -10.48 15.15 -13.81
C SER A 199 -10.32 16.67 -13.95
N VAL A 200 -10.45 17.19 -15.18
CA VAL A 200 -10.36 18.61 -15.49
C VAL A 200 -11.50 18.98 -16.42
N VAL A 201 -12.20 20.06 -16.13
CA VAL A 201 -13.26 20.63 -16.96
C VAL A 201 -12.98 22.08 -17.28
N LYS A 202 -13.57 22.58 -18.35
CA LYS A 202 -13.48 23.99 -18.73
C LYS A 202 -14.87 24.58 -18.62
N ILE A 203 -15.04 25.53 -17.69
CA ILE A 203 -16.28 26.26 -17.44
C ILE A 203 -15.97 27.73 -17.69
N ASP A 204 -16.75 28.40 -18.55
CA ASP A 204 -16.59 29.82 -18.91
C ASP A 204 -15.16 30.23 -19.28
N GLY A 205 -14.50 29.41 -20.11
CA GLY A 205 -13.15 29.70 -20.58
C GLY A 205 -12.02 29.36 -19.60
N LYS A 206 -12.33 29.09 -18.32
CA LYS A 206 -11.35 28.78 -17.26
C LYS A 206 -11.30 27.28 -16.98
N LYS A 207 -10.12 26.76 -16.66
CA LYS A 207 -9.94 25.34 -16.28
C LYS A 207 -10.24 25.18 -14.79
N PHE A 208 -11.10 24.23 -14.48
CA PHE A 208 -11.42 23.80 -13.13
C PHE A 208 -11.00 22.34 -12.95
N LEU A 209 -10.50 22.03 -11.77
CA LEU A 209 -10.31 20.65 -11.34
C LEU A 209 -11.66 20.11 -10.85
N THR A 210 -11.92 18.83 -11.08
CA THR A 210 -13.12 18.18 -10.53
C THR A 210 -12.80 17.48 -9.22
N PRO A 211 -13.81 17.10 -8.40
CA PRO A 211 -13.60 16.25 -7.24
C PRO A 211 -12.83 14.96 -7.57
N MET A 212 -13.00 14.42 -8.78
CA MET A 212 -12.25 13.26 -9.28
C MET A 212 -10.72 13.48 -9.24
N PHE A 213 -10.24 14.66 -9.62
CA PHE A 213 -8.80 14.96 -9.53
C PHE A 213 -8.32 15.02 -8.09
N VAL A 214 -9.13 15.62 -7.21
CA VAL A 214 -8.81 15.73 -5.79
C VAL A 214 -8.69 14.35 -5.15
N VAL A 215 -9.60 13.44 -5.46
CA VAL A 215 -9.56 12.05 -4.99
C VAL A 215 -8.31 11.33 -5.49
N ILE A 216 -7.95 11.47 -6.78
CA ILE A 216 -6.74 10.87 -7.34
C ILE A 216 -5.50 11.36 -6.59
N VAL A 217 -5.41 12.66 -6.31
CA VAL A 217 -4.31 13.24 -5.53
C VAL A 217 -4.32 12.73 -4.09
N ALA A 218 -5.49 12.62 -3.47
CA ALA A 218 -5.63 12.09 -2.10
C ALA A 218 -5.12 10.65 -2.01
N ILE A 219 -5.52 9.78 -2.94
CA ILE A 219 -5.06 8.39 -3.03
C ILE A 219 -3.55 8.31 -3.27
N GLY A 220 -3.03 9.07 -4.24
CA GLY A 220 -1.59 9.11 -4.50
C GLY A 220 -0.77 9.61 -3.31
N SER A 221 -1.30 10.60 -2.59
CA SER A 221 -0.66 11.13 -1.37
C SER A 221 -0.72 10.12 -0.23
N ALA A 222 -1.82 9.37 -0.10
CA ALA A 222 -1.93 8.31 0.90
C ALA A 222 -0.95 7.17 0.61
N ASP A 223 -0.84 6.71 -0.64
CA ASP A 223 0.14 5.69 -1.02
C ASP A 223 1.57 6.15 -0.73
N LEU A 224 1.90 7.42 -1.04
CA LEU A 224 3.18 8.03 -0.70
C LEU A 224 3.48 7.97 0.80
N LEU A 225 2.49 8.23 1.65
CA LEU A 225 2.61 8.13 3.10
C LEU A 225 2.83 6.68 3.56
N PHE A 226 2.27 5.70 2.88
CA PHE A 226 2.50 4.27 3.16
C PHE A 226 3.83 3.75 2.61
N ALA A 227 4.31 4.33 1.51
CA ALA A 227 5.62 4.02 0.93
C ALA A 227 6.74 4.33 1.93
N VAL A 228 6.53 5.30 2.82
CA VAL A 228 7.47 5.63 3.91
C VAL A 228 7.75 4.46 4.84
N ASP A 229 6.75 3.61 5.09
CA ASP A 229 6.87 2.45 5.99
C ASP A 229 7.33 1.21 5.21
N SER A 230 6.64 0.92 4.11
CA SER A 230 6.88 -0.28 3.30
C SER A 230 8.25 -0.28 2.62
N ILE A 231 8.80 0.87 2.23
CA ILE A 231 10.11 0.94 1.55
C ILE A 231 11.28 0.54 2.47
N PRO A 232 11.42 1.10 3.68
CA PRO A 232 12.34 0.55 4.69
C PRO A 232 12.18 -0.94 4.92
N ALA A 233 10.95 -1.44 5.01
CA ALA A 233 10.68 -2.84 5.29
C ALA A 233 11.19 -3.78 4.19
N ILE A 234 10.95 -3.44 2.91
CA ILE A 234 11.41 -4.23 1.77
C ILE A 234 12.92 -4.13 1.57
N PHE A 235 13.53 -2.96 1.81
CA PHE A 235 14.99 -2.84 1.79
C PHE A 235 15.63 -3.68 2.92
N GLY A 236 14.94 -3.86 4.05
CA GLY A 236 15.35 -4.82 5.09
C GLY A 236 15.31 -6.29 4.69
N ILE A 237 14.66 -6.64 3.57
CA ILE A 237 14.61 -8.00 3.01
C ILE A 237 15.62 -8.15 1.88
N THR A 238 15.70 -7.16 0.99
CA THR A 238 16.62 -7.15 -0.16
C THR A 238 17.09 -5.75 -0.50
N GLN A 239 18.38 -5.62 -0.76
CA GLN A 239 19.00 -4.37 -1.21
C GLN A 239 19.03 -4.26 -2.74
N ASP A 240 18.53 -5.27 -3.45
CA ASP A 240 18.51 -5.30 -4.91
C ASP A 240 17.33 -4.47 -5.45
N PRO A 241 17.57 -3.35 -6.16
CA PRO A 241 16.49 -2.47 -6.61
C PRO A 241 15.54 -3.13 -7.61
N PHE A 242 15.99 -4.14 -8.36
CA PHE A 242 15.14 -4.89 -9.29
C PHE A 242 14.14 -5.74 -8.53
N LEU A 243 14.59 -6.47 -7.50
CA LEU A 243 13.70 -7.26 -6.67
C LEU A 243 12.73 -6.39 -5.87
N VAL A 244 13.20 -5.28 -5.27
CA VAL A 244 12.34 -4.33 -4.56
C VAL A 244 11.23 -3.79 -5.48
N PHE A 245 11.61 -3.34 -6.68
CA PHE A 245 10.65 -2.78 -7.63
C PHE A 245 9.64 -3.82 -8.12
N THR A 246 10.11 -5.00 -8.50
CA THR A 246 9.24 -6.04 -9.07
C THR A 246 8.30 -6.64 -8.04
N ALA A 247 8.78 -6.94 -6.82
CA ALA A 247 7.95 -7.41 -5.72
C ALA A 247 6.82 -6.42 -5.42
N ASN A 248 7.14 -5.13 -5.37
CA ASN A 248 6.13 -4.12 -5.14
C ASN A 248 5.16 -3.94 -6.33
N ALA A 249 5.68 -3.93 -7.56
CA ALA A 249 4.84 -3.78 -8.75
C ALA A 249 3.79 -4.89 -8.83
N PHE A 250 4.20 -6.15 -8.65
CA PHE A 250 3.28 -7.28 -8.63
C PHE A 250 2.31 -7.23 -7.45
N ALA A 251 2.74 -6.75 -6.28
CA ALA A 251 1.87 -6.58 -5.12
C ALA A 251 0.74 -5.56 -5.39
N LEU A 252 1.03 -4.46 -6.08
CA LEU A 252 0.06 -3.42 -6.40
C LEU A 252 -0.91 -3.78 -7.53
N MET A 253 -0.55 -4.69 -8.44
CA MET A 253 -1.38 -5.00 -9.62
C MET A 253 -2.73 -5.65 -9.29
N GLY A 254 -2.79 -6.50 -8.25
CA GLY A 254 -4.03 -7.15 -7.82
C GLY A 254 -4.93 -6.29 -6.92
N LEU A 255 -4.41 -5.13 -6.50
CA LEU A 255 -5.01 -4.28 -5.46
C LEU A 255 -6.44 -3.85 -5.81
N ARG A 256 -6.66 -3.46 -7.07
CA ARG A 256 -7.96 -3.02 -7.53
C ARG A 256 -9.02 -4.10 -7.38
N GLN A 257 -8.72 -5.35 -7.67
CA GLN A 257 -9.69 -6.44 -7.59
C GLN A 257 -9.93 -6.86 -6.15
N LEU A 258 -8.92 -6.76 -5.28
CA LEU A 258 -9.10 -6.87 -3.83
C LEU A 258 -10.07 -5.80 -3.31
N TYR A 259 -10.01 -4.55 -3.78
CA TYR A 259 -10.98 -3.52 -3.40
C TYR A 259 -12.43 -3.99 -3.64
N PHE A 260 -12.73 -4.57 -4.81
CA PHE A 260 -14.10 -5.04 -5.11
C PHE A 260 -14.48 -6.34 -4.38
N LEU A 261 -13.50 -7.18 -4.05
CA LEU A 261 -13.73 -8.32 -3.15
C LEU A 261 -14.06 -7.85 -1.73
N LEU A 262 -13.39 -6.79 -1.27
CA LEU A 262 -13.52 -6.26 0.09
C LEU A 262 -14.65 -5.24 0.25
N GLY A 263 -15.13 -4.61 -0.82
CA GLY A 263 -16.14 -3.55 -0.74
C GLY A 263 -17.37 -3.91 0.10
N GLY A 264 -17.86 -5.15 0.02
CA GLY A 264 -18.99 -5.61 0.84
C GLY A 264 -18.64 -5.98 2.30
N LEU A 265 -17.35 -6.15 2.61
CA LEU A 265 -16.84 -6.35 3.96
C LEU A 265 -16.59 -5.00 4.66
N VAL A 266 -16.29 -3.94 3.92
CA VAL A 266 -15.75 -2.68 4.44
C VAL A 266 -16.77 -1.85 5.19
N ASP A 267 -18.03 -1.86 4.76
CA ASP A 267 -19.14 -1.27 5.53
C ASP A 267 -19.27 -1.90 6.94
N LYS A 268 -18.65 -3.06 7.16
CA LYS A 268 -18.64 -3.78 8.44
C LYS A 268 -17.33 -3.60 9.24
N LEU A 269 -16.36 -2.83 8.73
CA LEU A 269 -15.02 -2.67 9.31
C LEU A 269 -14.82 -1.36 10.12
N ILE A 270 -15.65 -1.14 11.15
CA ILE A 270 -15.70 0.10 11.94
C ILE A 270 -14.40 0.42 12.72
N TYR A 271 -13.65 -0.58 13.17
CA TYR A 271 -12.44 -0.38 14.00
C TYR A 271 -11.12 -0.35 13.20
N LEU A 272 -11.24 -0.27 11.89
CA LEU A 272 -10.12 -0.38 10.97
C LEU A 272 -9.13 0.77 11.10
N SER A 273 -9.62 2.00 11.30
CA SER A 273 -8.77 3.16 11.52
C SER A 273 -7.90 3.03 12.77
N VAL A 274 -8.43 2.39 13.82
CA VAL A 274 -7.68 2.09 15.04
C VAL A 274 -6.60 1.04 14.78
N GLY A 275 -6.93 -0.01 14.01
CA GLY A 275 -5.97 -1.05 13.64
C GLY A 275 -4.75 -0.47 12.90
N LEU A 276 -5.01 0.38 11.90
CA LEU A 276 -3.98 1.07 11.14
C LEU A 276 -3.11 1.98 12.02
N ALA A 277 -3.72 2.73 12.94
CA ALA A 277 -2.95 3.57 13.87
C ALA A 277 -2.03 2.75 14.78
N VAL A 278 -2.49 1.59 15.27
CA VAL A 278 -1.66 0.69 16.08
C VAL A 278 -0.49 0.12 15.28
N ILE A 279 -0.73 -0.30 14.03
CA ILE A 279 0.31 -0.81 13.12
C ILE A 279 1.35 0.29 12.83
N LEU A 280 0.91 1.49 12.43
CA LEU A 280 1.78 2.64 12.15
C LEU A 280 2.63 3.03 13.36
N GLY A 281 2.03 3.06 14.56
CA GLY A 281 2.75 3.34 15.80
C GLY A 281 3.82 2.30 16.10
N PHE A 282 3.48 1.00 15.95
CA PHE A 282 4.41 -0.10 16.14
C PHE A 282 5.59 -0.03 15.15
N ILE A 283 5.32 0.20 13.86
CA ILE A 283 6.39 0.26 12.87
C ILE A 283 7.24 1.53 13.07
N GLY A 284 6.63 2.65 13.44
CA GLY A 284 7.38 3.85 13.81
C GLY A 284 8.38 3.62 14.95
N ILE A 285 7.97 2.88 15.98
CA ILE A 285 8.87 2.45 17.08
C ILE A 285 9.96 1.52 16.56
N LYS A 286 9.61 0.54 15.71
CA LYS A 286 10.59 -0.38 15.09
C LYS A 286 11.67 0.37 14.32
N LEU A 287 11.31 1.36 13.50
CA LEU A 287 12.29 2.11 12.70
C LEU A 287 13.26 2.89 13.59
N ILE A 288 12.77 3.50 14.68
CA ILE A 288 13.62 4.18 15.67
C ILE A 288 14.57 3.18 16.34
N LEU A 289 14.08 2.01 16.74
CA LEU A 289 14.90 0.95 17.35
C LEU A 289 15.97 0.42 16.39
N HIS A 290 15.62 0.21 15.12
CA HIS A 290 16.58 -0.19 14.08
C HIS A 290 17.66 0.88 13.88
N ALA A 291 17.30 2.16 13.86
CA ALA A 291 18.26 3.25 13.82
C ALA A 291 19.22 3.24 15.02
N PHE A 292 18.70 3.04 16.24
CA PHE A 292 19.52 2.92 17.43
C PHE A 292 20.47 1.72 17.38
N HIS A 293 20.05 0.60 16.76
CA HIS A 293 20.88 -0.58 16.60
C HIS A 293 22.06 -0.31 15.66
N GLU A 294 21.81 0.28 14.48
CA GLU A 294 22.87 0.70 13.56
C GLU A 294 23.87 1.68 14.22
N TYR A 295 23.41 2.56 15.11
CA TYR A 295 24.30 3.41 15.91
C TYR A 295 24.99 2.71 17.10
N HIS A 296 24.77 1.40 17.29
CA HIS A 296 25.31 0.59 18.39
C HIS A 296 24.91 1.11 19.79
N LEU A 297 23.79 1.83 19.87
CA LEU A 297 23.30 2.47 21.10
C LEU A 297 22.35 1.56 21.88
N VAL A 298 21.87 0.47 21.27
CA VAL A 298 21.03 -0.55 21.92
C VAL A 298 21.62 -1.95 21.72
N PRO A 299 21.44 -2.85 22.71
CA PRO A 299 21.86 -4.24 22.58
C PRO A 299 21.17 -5.03 21.45
N GLU A 300 21.88 -5.96 20.80
CA GLU A 300 21.41 -6.74 19.62
C GLU A 300 20.07 -7.48 19.82
N TRP A 301 19.80 -7.99 21.02
CA TRP A 301 18.55 -8.68 21.38
C TRP A 301 17.27 -7.80 21.36
N LEU A 302 17.40 -6.47 21.27
CA LEU A 302 16.26 -5.55 21.19
C LEU A 302 15.80 -5.31 19.74
N GLU A 303 16.40 -5.97 18.75
CA GLU A 303 15.96 -5.83 17.36
C GLU A 303 14.64 -6.58 17.12
N ILE A 304 13.65 -5.86 16.61
CA ILE A 304 12.37 -6.45 16.24
C ILE A 304 12.56 -7.19 14.91
N ASN A 305 12.66 -8.51 15.01
CA ASN A 305 12.72 -9.41 13.85
C ASN A 305 11.52 -9.18 12.93
N ASN A 306 11.75 -9.20 11.61
CA ASN A 306 10.72 -9.09 10.57
C ASN A 306 9.57 -10.08 10.77
N TRP A 307 9.83 -11.31 11.23
CA TRP A 307 8.79 -12.29 11.53
C TRP A 307 7.89 -11.87 12.69
N MET A 308 8.45 -11.19 13.70
CA MET A 308 7.68 -10.65 14.82
C MET A 308 6.84 -9.44 14.38
N SER A 309 7.37 -8.59 13.49
CA SER A 309 6.59 -7.50 12.89
C SER A 309 5.42 -8.02 12.06
N LEU A 310 5.68 -9.00 11.20
CA LEU A 310 4.63 -9.63 10.37
C LEU A 310 3.57 -10.28 11.27
N GLY A 311 3.99 -11.02 12.29
CA GLY A 311 3.08 -11.62 13.27
C GLY A 311 2.23 -10.57 13.98
N PHE A 312 2.82 -9.46 14.42
CA PHE A 312 2.10 -8.36 15.07
C PHE A 312 1.06 -7.75 14.13
N ILE A 313 1.43 -7.43 12.88
CA ILE A 313 0.51 -6.87 11.88
C ILE A 313 -0.68 -7.81 11.66
N VAL A 314 -0.39 -9.10 11.41
CA VAL A 314 -1.44 -10.11 11.21
C VAL A 314 -2.37 -10.21 12.42
N VAL A 315 -1.83 -10.21 13.64
CA VAL A 315 -2.64 -10.25 14.87
C VAL A 315 -3.52 -9.02 15.00
N VAL A 316 -2.98 -7.82 14.79
CA VAL A 316 -3.76 -6.57 14.87
C VAL A 316 -4.87 -6.58 13.84
N LEU A 317 -4.58 -6.95 12.59
CA LEU A 317 -5.58 -7.03 11.51
C LEU A 317 -6.67 -8.06 11.80
N LEU A 318 -6.30 -9.24 12.32
CA LEU A 318 -7.29 -10.25 12.71
C LEU A 318 -8.19 -9.74 13.83
N ILE A 319 -7.62 -9.11 14.86
CA ILE A 319 -8.38 -8.56 15.98
C ILE A 319 -9.32 -7.44 15.51
N THR A 320 -8.83 -6.48 14.73
CA THR A 320 -9.62 -5.35 14.27
C THR A 320 -10.71 -5.78 13.29
N THR A 321 -10.40 -6.72 12.40
CA THR A 321 -11.38 -7.31 11.48
C THR A 321 -12.47 -8.05 12.26
N TRP A 322 -12.08 -8.92 13.19
CA TRP A 322 -13.02 -9.68 14.01
C TRP A 322 -13.89 -8.77 14.88
N ALA A 323 -13.30 -7.80 15.58
CA ALA A 323 -14.02 -6.85 16.42
C ALA A 323 -15.01 -6.01 15.61
N SER A 324 -14.64 -5.63 14.39
CA SER A 324 -15.53 -4.85 13.52
C SER A 324 -16.70 -5.69 13.01
N LEU A 325 -16.44 -6.92 12.55
CA LEU A 325 -17.49 -7.84 12.11
C LEU A 325 -18.44 -8.21 13.26
N ALA A 326 -17.92 -8.43 14.47
CA ALA A 326 -18.73 -8.70 15.66
C ALA A 326 -19.67 -7.54 15.99
N LYS A 327 -19.18 -6.29 15.90
CA LYS A 327 -19.99 -5.09 16.13
C LYS A 327 -21.03 -4.87 15.03
N ALA A 328 -20.64 -5.05 13.76
CA ALA A 328 -21.56 -4.92 12.63
C ALA A 328 -22.73 -5.92 12.72
N ARG A 329 -22.46 -7.16 13.20
CA ARG A 329 -23.49 -8.15 13.45
C ARG A 329 -24.44 -7.74 14.57
N LYS A 330 -23.91 -7.26 15.70
CA LYS A 330 -24.70 -6.81 16.85
C LYS A 330 -25.63 -5.65 16.47
N ASN A 331 -25.13 -4.65 15.74
CA ASN A 331 -25.95 -3.53 15.27
C ASN A 331 -27.07 -3.97 14.31
N GLY A 332 -26.83 -4.99 13.49
CA GLY A 332 -27.86 -5.56 12.61
C GLY A 332 -28.94 -6.35 13.35
N GLU A 333 -28.57 -7.03 14.44
CA GLU A 333 -29.52 -7.74 15.32
C GLU A 333 -30.42 -6.74 16.08
N GLU A 334 -29.84 -5.66 16.62
CA GLU A 334 -30.59 -4.58 17.30
C GLU A 334 -31.55 -3.82 16.38
N GLY A 335 -31.16 -3.56 15.12
CA GLY A 335 -32.03 -2.92 14.12
C GLY A 335 -33.20 -3.79 13.69
N ALA A 336 -33.00 -5.11 13.59
CA ALA A 336 -34.06 -6.05 13.25
C ALA A 336 -35.09 -6.21 14.39
N GLU A 337 -34.64 -6.13 15.66
CA GLU A 337 -35.53 -6.13 16.82
C GLU A 337 -36.39 -4.84 16.90
N GLN A 338 -35.81 -3.68 16.58
CA GLN A 338 -36.54 -2.40 16.53
C GLN A 338 -37.59 -2.36 15.41
N GLU A 339 -37.26 -2.83 14.21
CA GLU A 339 -38.22 -2.89 13.09
C GLU A 339 -39.38 -3.87 13.37
N GLN A 340 -39.09 -4.96 14.11
CA GLN A 340 -40.13 -5.88 14.58
C GLN A 340 -40.99 -5.30 15.72
N ALA A 341 -40.43 -4.45 16.57
CA ALA A 341 -41.16 -3.76 17.62
C ALA A 341 -42.10 -2.68 17.06
N GLU A 342 -41.66 -1.91 16.06
CA GLU A 342 -42.51 -0.93 15.35
C GLU A 342 -43.64 -1.59 14.58
N LYS A 343 -43.43 -2.75 13.93
CA LYS A 343 -44.49 -3.49 13.23
C LYS A 343 -45.52 -4.14 14.16
N ARG A 344 -45.24 -4.19 15.47
CA ARG A 344 -46.13 -4.77 16.50
C ARG A 344 -46.87 -3.71 17.31
N ALA A 345 -46.49 -2.44 17.21
CA ALA A 345 -47.20 -1.29 17.76
C ALA A 345 -48.25 -0.80 16.75
#